data_AF-A0A9D1ANL9-F1
#
_entry.id   AF-A0A9D1ANL9-F1
#
_cell.length_a   1.000
_cell.length_b   1.000
_cell.length_c   1.000
_cell.angle_alpha   90.00
_cell.angle_beta   90.00
_cell.angle_gamma   90.00
#
_symmetry.space_group_name_H-M   'P 1'
#
loop_
_entity.id
_entity.type
_entity.pdbx_description
1 polymer ?
#
loop_
_entity_poly.entity_id
_entity_poly.type
_entity_poly.pdbx_seq_one_letter_code
_entity_poly.pdbx_strand_id
1 'polypeptide(L)' 'MTAEYRVRRESLMKAIKKIENGAQEYRIGNRTVCRADLASLYAELERVEVKLSQLERPSITAAVLPRRR' A
#
# COMPACT_ATOMS: atom_id res chain seq x y z
N MET A 1 -5.98 -7.63 12.08
CA MET A 1 -6.19 -7.04 10.74
C MET A 1 -5.20 -5.92 10.43
N THR A 2 -5.01 -4.92 11.27
CA THR A 2 -3.98 -3.86 11.06
C THR A 2 -2.55 -4.39 10.98
N ALA A 3 -2.18 -5.39 11.81
CA ALA A 3 -0.85 -6.00 11.79
C ALA A 3 -0.50 -6.64 10.43
N GLU A 4 -1.46 -7.29 9.77
CA GLU A 4 -1.25 -7.93 8.47
C GLU A 4 -0.94 -6.89 7.39
N TYR A 5 -1.69 -5.79 7.36
CA TYR A 5 -1.45 -4.69 6.42
C TYR A 5 -0.09 -4.01 6.65
N ARG A 6 0.37 -3.91 7.91
CA ARG A 6 1.72 -3.39 8.22
C ARG A 6 2.82 -4.31 7.66
N VAL A 7 2.71 -5.62 7.87
CA VAL A 7 3.65 -6.60 7.31
C VAL A 7 3.66 -6.56 5.78
N ARG A 8 2.47 -6.43 5.17
CA ARG A 8 2.35 -6.29 3.71
C ARG A 8 3.03 -5.02 3.21
N ARG A 9 2.79 -3.88 3.86
CA ARG A 9 3.42 -2.59 3.54
C ARG A 9 4.95 -2.69 3.57
N GLU A 10 5.51 -3.27 4.62
CA GLU A 10 6.96 -3.45 4.74
C GLU A 10 7.54 -4.33 3.64
N SER A 11 6.82 -5.39 3.26
CA SER A 11 7.25 -6.28 2.17
C SER A 11 7.28 -5.56 0.82
N LEU A 12 6.25 -4.74 0.53
CA LEU A 12 6.21 -3.91 -0.67
C LEU A 12 7.34 -2.87 -0.68
N MET A 13 7.54 -2.15 0.43
CA MET A 13 8.62 -1.17 0.56
C MET A 13 10.00 -1.79 0.34
N LYS A 14 10.27 -2.98 0.90
CA LYS A 14 11.53 -3.69 0.70
C LYS A 14 11.75 -4.06 -0.77
N ALA A 15 10.70 -4.55 -1.44
CA ALA A 15 10.77 -4.91 -2.85
C ALA A 15 11.04 -3.69 -3.74
N ILE A 16 10.26 -2.62 -3.56
CA ILE A 16 10.42 -1.35 -4.29
C ILE A 16 11.85 -0.84 -4.12
N LYS A 17 12.32 -0.70 -2.86
CA LYS A 17 13.66 -0.20 -2.56
C LYS A 17 14.75 -1.05 -3.22
N LYS A 18 14.61 -2.37 -3.25
CA LYS A 18 15.61 -3.25 -3.89
C LYS A 18 15.65 -3.05 -5.40
N ILE A 19 14.48 -2.96 -6.03
CA ILE A 19 14.32 -2.79 -7.47
C ILE A 19 14.81 -1.40 -7.94
N GLU A 20 14.45 -0.35 -7.20
CA GLU A 20 14.94 1.02 -7.42
C GLU A 20 16.47 1.08 -7.34
N ASN A 21 17.07 0.43 -6.34
CA ASN A 21 18.52 0.42 -6.12
C ASN A 21 19.33 -0.41 -7.14
N GLY A 22 18.69 -1.03 -8.14
CA GLY A 22 19.41 -1.75 -9.19
C GLY A 22 19.00 -3.21 -9.37
N ALA A 23 18.18 -3.78 -8.49
CA ALA A 23 17.75 -5.16 -8.68
C ALA A 23 16.80 -5.27 -9.90
N GLN A 24 17.01 -6.31 -10.70
CA GLN A 24 16.14 -6.63 -11.83
C GLN A 24 14.81 -7.24 -11.35
N GLU A 25 14.87 -8.04 -10.29
CA GLU A 25 13.74 -8.73 -9.69
C GLU A 25 13.89 -8.91 -8.17
N TYR A 26 12.78 -9.10 -7.49
CA TYR A 26 12.71 -9.36 -6.05
C TYR A 26 11.56 -10.32 -5.73
N ARG A 27 11.76 -11.20 -4.75
CA ARG A 27 10.75 -12.17 -4.33
C ARG A 27 10.00 -11.70 -3.08
N ILE A 28 8.69 -11.54 -3.21
CA ILE A 28 7.76 -11.27 -2.10
C ILE A 28 6.98 -12.56 -1.81
N GLY A 29 7.42 -13.31 -0.80
CA GLY A 29 6.81 -14.61 -0.47
C GLY A 29 6.88 -15.59 -1.64
N ASN A 30 5.73 -15.92 -2.22
CA ASN A 30 5.61 -16.83 -3.36
C ASN A 30 5.55 -16.15 -4.73
N ARG A 31 5.57 -14.81 -4.79
CA ARG A 31 5.55 -14.05 -6.05
C ARG A 31 6.89 -13.38 -6.29
N THR A 32 7.37 -13.42 -7.54
CA THR A 32 8.48 -12.58 -8.00
C THR A 32 7.92 -11.32 -8.66
N VAL A 33 8.54 -10.18 -8.39
CA VAL A 33 8.21 -8.87 -8.97
C VAL A 33 9.45 -8.27 -9.59
N CYS A 34 9.30 -7.55 -10.69
CA CYS A 34 10.41 -6.99 -11.45
C CYS A 34 10.27 -5.47 -11.62
N ARG A 35 11.26 -4.85 -12.28
CA ARG A 35 11.22 -3.39 -12.58
C ARG A 35 9.95 -2.95 -13.31
N ALA A 36 9.44 -3.77 -14.23
CA ALA A 36 8.20 -3.45 -14.95
C ALA A 36 6.97 -3.39 -14.03
N ASP A 37 7.02 -4.07 -12.88
CA ASP A 37 5.94 -4.08 -11.89
C ASP A 37 5.96 -2.87 -10.95
N LEU A 38 6.96 -1.97 -11.02
CA LEU A 38 7.11 -0.85 -10.07
C LEU A 38 5.84 -0.01 -9.94
N ALA A 39 5.23 0.36 -11.06
CA ALA A 39 3.98 1.13 -11.06
C ALA A 39 2.86 0.41 -10.29
N SER A 40 2.74 -0.91 -10.48
CA SER A 40 1.77 -1.74 -9.76
C SER A 40 2.10 -1.86 -8.28
N LEU A 41 3.39 -1.94 -7.92
CA LEU A 41 3.85 -2.00 -6.54
C LEU A 41 3.53 -0.71 -5.77
N TYR A 42 3.75 0.47 -6.36
CA TYR A 42 3.35 1.74 -5.73
C TYR A 42 1.83 1.85 -5.57
N ALA A 43 1.06 1.46 -6.59
CA ALA A 43 -0.40 1.48 -6.51
C ALA A 43 -0.93 0.51 -5.45
N GLU A 44 -0.26 -0.63 -5.24
CA GLU A 44 -0.61 -1.54 -4.14
C GLU A 44 -0.23 -0.94 -2.78
N LEU A 45 0.95 -0.33 -2.68
CA LEU A 45 1.42 0.33 -1.46
C LEU A 45 0.46 1.44 -1.01
N GLU A 46 0.06 2.33 -1.92
CA GLU A 46 -0.93 3.39 -1.66
C GLU A 46 -2.24 2.81 -1.13
N ARG A 47 -2.76 1.76 -1.77
CA ARG A 47 -4.00 1.08 -1.32
C ARG A 47 -3.87 0.49 0.08
N VAL A 48 -2.71 -0.08 0.42
CA VAL A 48 -2.45 -0.62 1.76
C VAL A 48 -2.36 0.51 2.79
N GLU A 49 -1.72 1.64 2.45
CA GLU A 49 -1.62 2.80 3.33
C GLU A 49 -2.98 3.46 3.59
N VAL A 50 -3.82 3.60 2.55
CA VAL A 50 -5.20 4.08 2.69
C VAL A 50 -6.00 3.17 3.62
N LYS A 51 -5.90 1.84 3.45
CA LYS A 51 -6.59 0.88 4.32
C LYS A 51 -6.09 0.96 5.76
N LEU A 52 -4.78 1.09 5.97
CA LEU A 52 -4.22 1.30 7.31
C LEU A 52 -4.76 2.58 7.94
N SER A 53 -4.77 3.69 7.20
CA SER A 53 -5.31 4.97 7.68
C SER A 53 -6.79 4.89 8.04
N GLN A 54 -7.60 4.20 7.23
CA GLN A 54 -9.01 3.96 7.51
C GLN A 54 -9.24 3.09 8.75
N LEU A 55 -8.40 2.07 8.96
CA LEU A 55 -8.49 1.18 10.13
C LEU A 55 -7.98 1.84 11.42
N GLU A 56 -7.01 2.76 11.31
CA GLU A 56 -6.46 3.50 12.46
C GLU A 56 -7.33 4.69 12.87
N ARG A 57 -8.13 5.23 11.94
CA ARG A 57 -9.12 6.26 12.27
C ARG A 57 -10.40 5.61 12.80
N PRO A 58 -10.81 5.87 14.07
CA PRO A 58 -12.18 5.59 14.46
C PRO A 58 -13.10 6.42 13.55
N SER A 59 -14.10 5.75 12.97
CA SER A 59 -15.01 6.28 11.94
C SER A 59 -15.53 7.69 12.24
N ILE A 60 -14.90 8.71 11.65
CA ILE A 60 -15.50 10.04 11.47
C ILE A 60 -15.95 10.11 10.02
N THR A 61 -17.09 9.46 9.73
CA THR A 61 -17.85 9.75 8.51
C THR A 61 -18.41 11.15 8.67
N ALA A 62 -17.69 12.17 8.17
CA ALA A 62 -18.24 13.51 8.05
C ALA A 62 -19.32 13.47 6.99
N ALA A 63 -20.58 13.31 7.40
CA ALA A 63 -21.73 13.46 6.52
C ALA A 63 -21.72 14.89 5.97
N VAL A 64 -21.42 15.03 4.68
CA VAL A 64 -21.57 16.31 3.96
C VAL A 64 -23.07 16.58 3.86
N LEU A 65 -23.56 17.47 4.73
CA LEU A 65 -24.93 17.98 4.68
C LEU A 65 -25.06 18.91 3.47
N PRO A 66 -25.96 18.64 2.49
CA PRO A 66 -26.20 19.59 1.41
C PRO A 66 -26.88 20.84 1.98
N ARG A 67 -26.32 22.01 1.70
CA ARG A 67 -26.91 23.30 2.10
C ARG A 67 -28.24 23.47 1.38
N ARG A 68 -29.35 23.45 2.14
CA ARG A 68 -30.67 23.84 1.64
C ARG A 68 -30.61 25.31 1.24
N ARG A 69 -31.03 25.59 0.01
CA ARG A 69 -31.20 26.93 -0.55
C ARG A 69 -32.56 27.49 -0.13
#